data_AF-A0A9Q8P8X4-F1
#
_entry.id   AF-A0A9Q8P8X4-F1
#
_cell.length_a   1.000
_cell.length_b   1.000
_cell.length_c   1.000
_cell.angle_alpha   90.00
_cell.angle_beta   90.00
_cell.angle_gamma   90.00
#
_symmetry.space_group_name_H-M   'P 1'
#
loop_
_entity.id
_entity.type
_entity.pdbx_description
1 polymer ?
#
loop_
_entity_poly.entity_id
_entity_poly.type
_entity_poly.pdbx_seq_one_letter_code
_entity_poly.pdbx_strand_id
1 'polypeptide(L)'
;MPSSCKDIRAALAECLQKSDCMLIHRNSASDCIRPPLKDDLPTQCQQLIHGYGQCKRGQVDMRKRFRGNKPISTSPELEGEGRNPMLYAGKGIDEQVKEIKESEKEEYESFTRNDGMEDLRKK
;
A
#
# COMPACT_ATOMS: atom_id res chain seq x y z
N MET A 1 13.04 13.48 19.67
CA MET A 1 12.51 12.24 19.06
C MET A 1 13.47 11.76 17.97
N PRO A 2 13.80 10.45 17.91
CA PRO A 2 14.78 9.88 16.98
C PRO A 2 14.42 10.16 15.51
N SER A 3 15.45 10.32 14.67
CA SER A 3 15.33 10.74 13.26
C SER A 3 14.47 9.80 12.41
N SER A 4 14.45 8.50 12.68
CA SER A 4 13.86 7.50 11.79
C SER A 4 12.33 7.58 11.58
N CYS A 5 11.57 8.27 12.44
CA CYS A 5 10.10 8.41 12.26
C CYS A 5 9.66 9.88 12.16
N LYS A 6 10.58 10.82 11.89
CA LYS A 6 10.24 12.24 11.81
C LYS A 6 9.35 12.53 10.60
N ASP A 7 9.68 11.98 9.44
CA ASP A 7 8.99 12.27 8.18
C ASP A 7 7.56 11.72 8.19
N ILE A 8 7.35 10.50 8.70
CA ILE A 8 6.02 9.91 8.85
C ILE A 8 5.17 10.73 9.83
N ARG A 9 5.77 11.26 10.90
CA ARG A 9 5.03 12.10 11.83
C ARG A 9 4.63 13.42 11.17
N ALA A 10 5.52 14.03 10.40
CA ALA A 10 5.21 15.27 9.68
C ALA A 10 4.06 15.03 8.69
N ALA A 11 4.12 13.96 7.89
CA ALA A 11 3.06 13.57 6.98
C ALA A 11 1.74 13.27 7.69
N LEU A 12 1.77 12.57 8.83
CA LEU A 12 0.58 12.28 9.64
C LEU A 12 -0.03 13.55 10.23
N ALA A 13 0.81 14.47 10.71
CA ALA A 13 0.33 15.76 11.22
C ALA A 13 -0.34 16.59 10.13
N GLU A 14 0.23 16.63 8.92
CA GLU A 14 -0.37 17.30 7.77
C GLU A 14 -1.70 16.64 7.36
N CYS A 15 -1.76 15.30 7.39
CA CYS A 15 -2.99 14.56 7.09
C CYS A 15 -4.10 14.87 8.10
N LEU A 16 -3.77 14.92 9.39
CA LEU A 16 -4.72 15.25 10.45
C LEU A 16 -5.21 16.70 10.40
N GLN A 17 -4.36 17.65 9.99
CA GLN A 17 -4.78 19.04 9.81
C GLN A 17 -5.81 19.21 8.69
N LYS A 18 -5.77 18.35 7.67
CA LYS A 18 -6.71 18.36 6.54
C LYS A 18 -7.96 17.52 6.80
N SER A 19 -8.00 16.70 7.86
CA SER A 19 -9.11 15.79 8.12
C SER A 19 -10.22 16.44 8.96
N ASP A 20 -11.43 15.94 8.77
CA ASP A 20 -12.65 16.43 9.42
C ASP A 20 -12.59 16.31 10.96
N CYS A 21 -11.82 15.35 11.48
CA CYS A 21 -11.65 15.16 12.93
C CYS A 21 -11.09 16.40 13.64
N MET A 22 -10.16 17.13 13.00
CA MET A 22 -9.60 18.37 13.57
C MET A 22 -10.31 19.63 13.06
N LEU A 23 -10.70 19.66 11.79
CA LEU A 23 -11.35 20.83 11.17
C LEU A 23 -12.77 21.06 11.70
N ILE A 24 -13.58 20.01 11.73
CA ILE A 24 -15.01 20.09 12.07
C ILE A 24 -15.20 19.83 13.55
N HIS A 25 -14.72 18.69 14.04
CA HIS A 25 -14.97 18.24 15.41
C HIS A 25 -14.03 18.86 16.45
N ARG A 26 -12.96 19.53 16.02
CA ARG A 26 -11.96 20.19 16.88
C ARG A 26 -11.37 19.28 17.97
N ASN A 27 -11.27 17.99 17.67
CA ASN A 27 -10.65 17.04 18.58
C ASN A 27 -9.13 17.22 18.61
N SER A 28 -8.51 16.75 19.70
CA SER A 28 -7.06 16.68 19.76
C SER A 28 -6.53 15.63 18.78
N ALA A 29 -5.33 15.85 18.22
CA ALA A 29 -4.70 14.89 17.32
C ALA A 29 -4.54 13.49 17.97
N SER A 30 -4.36 13.43 19.30
CA SER A 30 -4.31 12.18 20.06
C SER A 30 -5.64 11.43 20.09
N ASP A 31 -6.76 12.13 20.05
CA ASP A 31 -8.09 11.51 20.10
C ASP A 31 -8.50 11.02 18.71
N CYS A 32 -8.11 11.73 17.65
CA CYS A 32 -8.34 11.29 16.26
C CYS A 32 -7.63 9.96 15.90
N ILE A 33 -6.53 9.63 16.58
CA ILE A 33 -5.77 8.39 16.32
C ILE A 33 -6.36 7.19 17.09
N ARG A 34 -7.18 7.45 18.12
CA ARG A 34 -7.75 6.39 18.95
C ARG A 34 -9.09 5.90 18.35
N PRO A 35 -9.44 4.61 18.55
CA PRO A 35 -10.81 4.17 18.31
C PRO A 35 -11.77 4.93 19.23
N PRO A 36 -12.97 5.35 18.76
CA PRO A 36 -13.63 4.98 17.49
C PRO A 36 -13.32 5.88 16.28
N LEU A 37 -12.81 7.09 16.49
CA LEU A 37 -12.65 8.11 15.44
C LEU A 37 -11.61 7.77 14.37
N LYS A 38 -10.69 6.86 14.66
CA LYS A 38 -9.69 6.39 13.69
C LYS A 38 -10.33 5.82 12.41
N ASP A 39 -11.52 5.25 12.52
CA ASP A 39 -12.17 4.51 11.43
C ASP A 39 -12.90 5.46 10.46
N ASP A 40 -13.29 6.65 10.94
CA ASP A 40 -13.92 7.73 10.15
C ASP A 40 -12.89 8.57 9.36
N LEU A 41 -11.60 8.42 9.68
CA LEU A 41 -10.52 9.13 8.99
C LEU A 41 -10.35 8.63 7.54
N PRO A 42 -9.92 9.48 6.60
CA PRO A 42 -9.64 9.05 5.23
C PRO A 42 -8.54 7.98 5.20
N THR A 43 -8.63 7.09 4.21
CA THR A 43 -7.73 5.92 4.05
C THR A 43 -6.25 6.29 4.05
N GLN A 44 -5.89 7.44 3.48
CA GLN A 44 -4.53 7.98 3.50
C GLN A 44 -4.01 8.21 4.93
N CYS A 45 -4.83 8.81 5.81
CA CYS A 45 -4.44 9.03 7.20
C CYS A 45 -4.38 7.71 7.97
N GLN A 46 -5.28 6.76 7.69
CA GLN A 46 -5.27 5.43 8.30
C GLN A 46 -3.96 4.67 7.96
N GLN A 47 -3.51 4.75 6.71
CA GLN A 47 -2.21 4.19 6.28
C GLN A 47 -1.05 4.83 7.03
N LEU A 48 -1.04 6.16 7.15
CA LEU A 48 0.01 6.87 7.90
C LEU A 48 0.02 6.50 9.39
N ILE A 49 -1.16 6.31 10.00
CA ILE A 49 -1.28 5.83 11.40
C ILE A 49 -0.66 4.43 11.53
N HIS A 50 -0.97 3.52 10.60
CA HIS A 50 -0.40 2.18 10.57
C HIS A 50 1.13 2.22 10.43
N GLY A 51 1.64 2.97 9.44
CA GLY A 51 3.07 3.15 9.20
C GLY A 51 3.81 3.79 10.37
N TYR A 52 3.20 4.79 11.03
CA TYR A 52 3.76 5.39 12.23
C TYR A 52 3.83 4.40 13.41
N GLY A 53 2.80 3.56 13.57
CA GLY A 53 2.78 2.48 14.55
C GLY A 53 3.87 1.43 14.30
N GLN A 54 4.07 1.02 13.05
CA GLN A 54 5.17 0.12 12.67
C GLN A 54 6.54 0.75 12.90
N CYS A 55 6.71 2.02 12.53
CA CYS A 55 7.96 2.74 12.71
C CYS A 55 8.34 2.82 14.19
N LYS A 56 7.37 3.17 15.06
CA LYS A 56 7.58 3.22 16.52
C LYS A 56 7.91 1.84 17.10
N ARG A 57 7.21 0.79 16.67
CA ARG A 57 7.53 -0.60 17.07
C ARG A 57 8.95 -0.99 16.67
N GLY A 58 9.39 -0.63 15.47
CA GLY A 58 10.75 -0.92 14.99
C GLY A 58 11.87 -0.21 15.77
N GLN A 59 11.60 0.95 16.39
CA GLN A 59 12.57 1.60 17.28
C GLN A 59 12.76 0.86 18.61
N VAL A 60 11.69 0.22 19.10
CA VAL A 60 11.72 -0.53 20.37
C VAL A 60 12.26 -1.94 20.16
N ASP A 61 12.07 -2.53 18.98
CA ASP A 61 12.53 -3.88 18.65
C ASP A 61 14.07 -3.97 18.51
N MET A 62 14.71 -4.74 19.40
CA MET A 62 16.16 -4.96 19.41
C MET A 62 16.68 -5.58 18.12
N ARG A 63 15.89 -6.41 17.43
CA ARG A 63 16.30 -7.06 16.18
C ARG A 63 16.46 -6.07 15.03
N LYS A 64 15.70 -4.97 15.06
CA LYS A 64 15.71 -3.92 14.02
C LYS A 64 16.68 -2.78 14.33
N ARG A 65 17.20 -2.67 15.56
CA ARG A 65 18.22 -1.67 15.93
C ARG A 65 19.53 -1.82 15.16
N PHE A 66 19.95 -3.06 14.86
CA PHE A 66 21.21 -3.32 14.14
C PHE A 66 21.11 -3.07 12.64
N ARG A 67 19.95 -3.31 12.03
CA ARG A 67 19.74 -3.14 10.59
C ARG A 67 19.18 -1.76 10.21
N GLY A 68 18.74 -0.99 11.21
CA GLY A 68 18.03 0.27 11.01
C GLY A 68 16.56 0.04 10.65
N ASN A 69 15.71 0.99 11.03
CA ASN A 69 14.36 1.06 10.49
C ASN A 69 14.47 1.48 9.02
N LYS A 70 13.79 0.77 8.12
CA LYS A 70 13.74 1.14 6.70
C LYS A 70 13.11 2.54 6.56
N PRO A 71 13.67 3.44 5.73
CA PRO A 71 13.04 4.72 5.46
C PRO A 71 11.70 4.50 4.77
N ILE A 72 10.72 5.37 5.06
CA ILE A 72 9.37 5.26 4.51
C ILE A 72 9.35 5.32 2.97
N SER A 73 10.32 6.00 2.37
CA SER A 73 10.52 6.04 0.92
C SER A 73 10.88 4.67 0.31
N THR A 74 11.19 3.67 1.14
CA THR A 74 11.49 2.31 0.70
C THR A 74 10.50 1.29 1.27
N SER A 75 9.46 1.74 1.99
CA SER A 75 8.44 0.82 2.50
C SER A 75 7.46 0.50 1.37
N PRO A 76 7.32 -0.79 0.99
CA PRO A 76 6.45 -1.24 -0.10
C PRO A 76 4.96 -1.07 0.21
N GLU A 77 4.60 -0.54 1.40
CA GLU A 77 3.20 -0.27 1.77
C GLU A 77 2.67 1.06 1.22
N LEU A 78 3.56 2.00 0.84
CA LEU A 78 3.17 3.32 0.28
C LEU A 78 3.27 3.36 -1.25
N GLU A 79 4.16 2.56 -1.83
CA GLU A 79 4.23 2.32 -3.26
C GLU A 79 3.39 1.10 -3.56
N GLY A 80 2.13 1.31 -3.93
CA GLY A 80 1.24 0.27 -4.46
C GLY A 80 1.70 -0.28 -5.81
N GLU A 81 3.00 -0.49 -6.00
CA GLU A 81 3.59 -1.08 -7.18
C GLU A 81 4.51 -2.23 -6.76
N GLY A 82 4.07 -3.41 -7.17
CA GLY A 82 4.62 -4.70 -6.78
C GLY A 82 6.13 -4.78 -6.96
N ARG A 83 6.77 -5.25 -5.90
CA ARG A 83 7.97 -6.08 -5.95
C ARG A 83 8.13 -6.72 -4.59
N ASN A 84 7.42 -7.83 -4.40
CA ASN A 84 7.84 -8.83 -3.45
C ASN A 84 8.93 -9.66 -4.14
N PRO A 85 10.23 -9.45 -3.90
CA PRO A 85 11.20 -10.47 -4.25
C PRO A 85 10.89 -11.68 -3.36
N MET A 86 10.25 -12.69 -3.95
CA MET A 86 9.98 -13.96 -3.28
C MET A 86 11.29 -14.48 -2.72
N LEU A 87 11.35 -14.67 -1.40
CA LEU A 87 12.58 -14.97 -0.69
C LEU A 87 13.13 -16.39 -0.96
N TYR A 88 12.45 -17.19 -1.79
CA TYR A 88 12.87 -18.54 -2.11
C TYR A 88 12.32 -19.02 -3.47
N ALA A 89 13.20 -19.14 -4.46
CA ALA A 89 13.15 -19.99 -5.67
C ALA A 89 11.83 -20.15 -6.48
N GLY A 90 10.80 -19.34 -6.25
CA GLY A 90 9.60 -19.30 -7.08
C GLY A 90 9.74 -18.27 -8.21
N LYS A 91 9.32 -18.64 -9.43
CA LYS A 91 9.13 -17.69 -10.54
C LYS A 91 8.36 -16.46 -10.06
N GLY A 92 8.76 -15.28 -10.54
CA GLY A 92 8.14 -14.03 -10.14
C GLY A 92 6.66 -14.00 -10.49
N ILE A 93 5.86 -13.23 -9.74
CA ILE A 93 4.43 -13.03 -10.04
C ILE A 93 4.26 -12.50 -11.48
N ASP A 94 5.18 -11.65 -11.95
CA ASP A 94 5.18 -11.13 -13.32
C ASP A 94 5.36 -12.23 -14.39
N GLU A 95 6.15 -13.27 -14.08
CA GLU A 95 6.32 -14.43 -14.95
C GLU A 95 5.05 -15.29 -14.96
N GLN A 96 4.43 -15.54 -13.81
CA GLN A 96 3.15 -16.26 -13.74
C GLN A 96 2.03 -15.52 -14.47
N VAL A 97 1.91 -14.20 -14.30
CA VAL A 97 0.88 -13.40 -14.97
C VAL A 97 1.09 -13.40 -16.49
N LYS A 98 2.35 -13.43 -16.96
CA LYS A 98 2.64 -13.58 -18.39
C LYS A 98 2.24 -14.95 -18.92
N GLU A 99 2.58 -16.03 -18.21
CA GLU A 99 2.18 -17.39 -18.59
C GLU A 99 0.65 -17.54 -18.62
N ILE A 100 -0.07 -16.98 -17.64
CA ILE A 100 -1.54 -16.99 -17.61
C ILE A 100 -2.10 -16.24 -18.84
N LYS A 101 -1.62 -15.03 -19.12
CA LYS A 101 -2.07 -14.24 -20.28
C LYS A 101 -1.76 -14.92 -21.61
N GLU A 102 -0.63 -15.62 -21.69
CA GLU A 102 -0.24 -16.36 -22.89
C GLU A 102 -1.14 -17.58 -23.08
N SER A 103 -1.46 -18.31 -22.01
CA SER A 103 -2.43 -19.42 -22.05
C SER A 103 -3.86 -18.97 -22.42
N GLU A 104 -4.34 -17.83 -21.89
CA GLU A 104 -5.64 -17.26 -22.25
C GLU A 104 -5.69 -16.85 -23.73
N LYS A 105 -4.58 -16.33 -24.27
CA LYS A 105 -4.45 -15.97 -25.69
C LYS A 105 -4.35 -17.19 -26.60
N GLU A 106 -3.86 -18.31 -26.08
CA GLU A 106 -3.88 -19.58 -26.79
C GLU A 106 -5.29 -20.20 -26.82
N GLU A 107 -6.07 -20.04 -25.75
CA GLU A 107 -7.41 -20.58 -25.59
C GLU A 107 -8.48 -19.81 -26.38
N TYR A 108 -8.31 -18.51 -26.60
CA TYR A 108 -9.28 -17.67 -27.32
C TYR A 108 -8.67 -17.03 -28.58
N GLU A 109 -9.36 -17.19 -29.72
CA GLU A 109 -9.06 -16.46 -30.96
C GLU A 109 -10.12 -15.39 -31.25
N SER A 110 -9.68 -14.26 -31.83
CA SER A 110 -10.58 -13.21 -32.31
C SER A 110 -11.07 -13.55 -33.72
N PHE A 111 -12.39 -13.48 -33.95
CA PHE A 111 -12.99 -13.67 -35.26
C PHE A 111 -13.85 -12.46 -35.65
N THR A 112 -13.83 -12.10 -36.93
CA THR A 112 -14.63 -11.00 -37.50
C THR A 112 -15.93 -11.52 -38.10
N ARG A 113 -17.08 -11.07 -37.59
CA ARG A 113 -18.39 -11.36 -38.19
C ARG A 113 -18.55 -10.67 -39.55
N ASN A 114 -19.49 -11.14 -40.36
CA ASN A 114 -19.84 -10.51 -41.65
C ASN A 114 -20.31 -9.04 -41.50
N ASP A 115 -20.76 -8.66 -40.30
CA ASP A 115 -21.17 -7.29 -39.95
C ASP A 115 -20.00 -6.38 -39.53
N GLY A 116 -18.76 -6.88 -39.53
CA GLY A 116 -17.54 -6.10 -39.21
C GLY A 116 -17.21 -5.96 -37.73
N MET A 117 -17.93 -6.64 -36.82
CA MET A 117 -17.61 -6.68 -35.39
C MET A 117 -16.62 -7.80 -35.06
N GLU A 118 -15.66 -7.51 -34.17
CA GLU A 118 -14.69 -8.46 -33.61
C GLU A 118 -15.24 -9.09 -32.33
N ASP A 119 -15.37 -10.42 -32.32
CA ASP A 119 -15.76 -11.20 -31.15
C ASP A 119 -14.67 -12.21 -30.78
N LEU A 120 -14.60 -12.57 -29.50
CA LEU A 120 -13.70 -13.60 -28.99
C LEU A 120 -14.39 -14.97 -28.99
N ARG A 121 -13.74 -15.97 -29.57
CA ARG A 121 -14.20 -17.37 -29.57
C ARG A 121 -13.13 -18.26 -28.96
N LYS A 122 -13.53 -19.20 -28.12
CA LYS A 122 -12.64 -20.26 -27.63
C LYS A 122 -12.24 -21.16 -28.82
N LYS A 123 -10.94 -21.36 -29.03
CA LYS A 123 -10.41 -22.28 -30.07
C LYS A 123 -11.00 -23.68 -29.93
#